data_AF-A0A1X7TLF1-F1
#
_entry.id   AF-A0A1X7TLF1-F1
#
_cell.length_a   1.000
_cell.length_b   1.000
_cell.length_c   1.000
_cell.angle_alpha   90.00
_cell.angle_beta   90.00
_cell.angle_gamma   90.00
#
_symmetry.space_group_name_H-M   'P 1'
#
loop_
_entity.id
_entity.type
_entity.pdbx_description
1 polymer ?
#
loop_
_entity_poly.entity_id
_entity_poly.type
_entity_poly.pdbx_seq_one_letter_code
_entity_poly.pdbx_strand_id
1 'polypeptide(L)'
;MYFYDPYCVATFEKDHFAEGRFRRAYRGQWTTPEKYGQKCVIKRMKSGYVWAANGWDNTIKIYNRARKIAYQFNRSLNPRYPIRFTGINKYVVSYSYPTEYVVAEDYLEGDFKKWVNNYGYISPEAKSGDAIMSAFVHWSWIHTKGQEMVCDLHGTRDENGYHLTDTSVLSISNTYGETDMGIEGMAMFFMNHECNSICKGWRRPHWESFKGKISRETLTACQLIQSQVNNATSYRFEMKFPRATKDIVKTVFLQIAQAQ
;
A
#
# COMPACT_ATOMS: atom_id res chain seq x y z
N MET A 1 33.53 -20.91 11.70
CA MET A 1 32.91 -22.07 11.04
C MET A 1 31.40 -21.80 11.05
N TYR A 2 30.83 -21.35 9.93
CA TYR A 2 29.39 -21.14 9.85
C TYR A 2 28.76 -22.52 9.75
N PHE A 3 28.02 -22.94 10.77
CA PHE A 3 27.26 -24.17 10.73
C PHE A 3 26.22 -24.03 9.60
N TYR A 4 26.29 -24.93 8.62
CA TYR A 4 25.21 -25.09 7.66
C TYR A 4 23.98 -25.55 8.43
N ASP A 5 23.03 -24.64 8.62
CA ASP A 5 21.70 -24.97 9.13
C ASP A 5 20.81 -25.29 7.93
N PRO A 6 20.45 -26.57 7.70
CA PRO A 6 19.62 -26.97 6.57
C PRO A 6 18.20 -26.36 6.63
N TYR A 7 17.80 -25.79 7.77
CA TYR A 7 16.53 -25.10 7.96
C TYR A 7 16.63 -23.58 7.80
N CYS A 8 17.84 -23.03 7.61
CA CYS A 8 18.02 -21.62 7.30
C CYS A 8 17.50 -21.33 5.89
N VAL A 9 16.50 -20.46 5.78
CA VAL A 9 15.87 -20.06 4.51
C VAL A 9 16.51 -18.81 3.91
N ALA A 10 17.11 -17.95 4.73
CA ALA A 10 17.82 -16.75 4.30
C ALA A 10 18.80 -16.27 5.38
N THR A 11 19.87 -15.63 4.94
CA THR A 11 20.76 -14.83 5.80
C THR A 11 20.50 -13.34 5.57
N PHE A 12 20.79 -12.49 6.54
CA PHE A 12 20.60 -11.03 6.41
C PHE A 12 21.63 -10.23 7.20
N GLU A 13 21.86 -9.00 6.76
CA GLU A 13 22.78 -8.05 7.37
C GLU A 13 22.33 -7.63 8.76
N LYS A 14 23.29 -7.28 9.62
CA LYS A 14 23.00 -6.81 10.99
C LYS A 14 22.29 -5.47 11.00
N ASP A 15 22.68 -4.58 10.09
CA ASP A 15 22.15 -3.23 9.98
C ASP A 15 21.07 -3.15 8.91
N HIS A 16 20.07 -2.30 9.15
CA HIS A 16 19.02 -2.06 8.19
C HIS A 16 19.50 -1.04 7.15
N PHE A 17 19.13 -1.22 5.89
CA PHE A 17 19.47 -0.27 4.82
C PHE A 17 18.37 0.76 4.59
N ALA A 18 17.16 0.49 5.07
CA ALA A 18 16.00 1.37 4.95
C ALA A 18 15.05 1.13 6.12
N GLU A 19 14.23 2.14 6.42
CA GLU A 19 13.15 1.99 7.38
C GLU A 19 11.92 2.84 7.03
N GLY A 20 10.75 2.24 7.25
CA GLY A 20 9.47 2.92 7.16
C GLY A 20 8.94 3.31 8.54
N ARG A 21 7.66 3.64 8.62
CA ARG A 21 7.02 4.01 9.89
C ARG A 21 7.00 2.86 10.90
N PHE A 22 6.69 1.65 10.43
CA PHE A 22 6.46 0.49 11.30
C PHE A 22 7.58 -0.54 11.26
N ARG A 23 8.44 -0.51 10.24
CA ARG A 23 9.37 -1.59 9.93
C ARG A 23 10.75 -1.08 9.54
N ARG A 24 11.75 -1.90 9.79
CA ARG A 24 13.10 -1.81 9.23
C ARG A 24 13.28 -2.90 8.18
N ALA A 25 14.01 -2.57 7.12
CA ALA A 25 14.33 -3.46 6.01
C ALA A 25 15.83 -3.78 6.03
N TYR A 26 16.15 -5.07 5.99
CA TYR A 26 17.51 -5.60 6.05
C TYR A 26 17.80 -6.32 4.74
N ARG A 27 18.98 -6.11 4.17
CA ARG A 27 19.41 -6.84 2.98
C ARG A 27 19.73 -8.27 3.38
N GLY A 28 19.34 -9.22 2.54
CA GLY A 28 19.66 -10.62 2.75
C GLY A 28 19.86 -11.39 1.46
N GLN A 29 20.13 -12.67 1.62
CA GLN A 29 20.24 -13.63 0.52
C GLN A 29 19.45 -14.88 0.88
N TRP A 30 18.69 -15.40 -0.07
CA TRP A 30 18.03 -16.69 0.08
C TRP A 30 19.07 -17.81 0.12
N THR A 31 18.86 -18.78 1.00
CA THR A 31 19.68 -19.99 1.13
C THR A 31 18.94 -21.25 0.69
N THR A 32 17.67 -21.11 0.27
CA THR A 32 16.88 -22.22 -0.27
C THR A 32 17.41 -22.64 -1.66
N PRO A 33 17.34 -23.93 -2.04
CA PRO A 33 17.92 -24.43 -3.29
C PRO A 33 17.43 -23.69 -4.54
N GLU A 34 16.16 -23.33 -4.61
CA GLU A 34 15.53 -22.67 -5.76
C GLU A 34 15.92 -21.21 -5.94
N LYS A 35 16.39 -20.55 -4.88
CA LYS A 35 16.74 -19.12 -4.87
C LYS A 35 18.14 -18.84 -4.34
N TYR A 36 18.99 -19.87 -4.22
CA TYR A 36 20.27 -19.76 -3.54
C TYR A 36 21.11 -18.57 -4.06
N GLY A 37 21.52 -17.69 -3.13
CA GLY A 37 22.33 -16.50 -3.43
C GLY A 37 21.55 -15.31 -4.02
N GLN A 38 20.27 -15.47 -4.38
CA GLN A 38 19.44 -14.36 -4.83
C GLN A 38 19.15 -13.41 -3.66
N LYS A 39 19.14 -12.10 -3.94
CA LYS A 39 18.90 -11.08 -2.92
C LYS A 39 17.45 -11.13 -2.42
N CYS A 40 17.31 -10.97 -1.11
CA CYS A 40 16.03 -10.82 -0.44
C CYS A 40 16.03 -9.63 0.52
N VAL A 41 14.86 -9.27 1.02
CA VAL A 41 14.68 -8.26 2.06
C VAL A 41 13.97 -8.89 3.23
N ILE A 42 14.57 -8.77 4.42
CA ILE A 42 13.97 -9.19 5.68
C ILE A 42 13.37 -7.94 6.33
N LYS A 43 12.08 -8.00 6.68
CA LYS A 43 11.37 -6.91 7.35
C LYS A 43 11.13 -7.26 8.80
N ARG A 44 11.56 -6.35 9.67
CA ARG A 44 11.39 -6.44 11.14
C ARG A 44 10.51 -5.29 11.61
N MET A 45 9.55 -5.55 12.48
CA MET A 45 8.75 -4.49 13.10
C MET A 45 9.63 -3.64 14.04
N LYS A 46 9.37 -2.33 14.13
CA LYS A 46 10.08 -1.42 15.04
C LYS A 46 9.59 -1.52 16.49
N SER A 47 8.32 -1.87 16.70
CA SER A 47 7.69 -1.95 18.03
C SER A 47 7.69 -3.37 18.58
N GLY A 48 7.58 -3.53 19.90
CA GLY A 48 7.61 -4.83 20.60
C GLY A 48 6.50 -5.84 20.24
N TYR A 49 5.64 -5.55 19.26
CA TYR A 49 4.72 -6.53 18.66
C TYR A 49 5.44 -7.65 17.90
N VAL A 50 6.78 -7.58 17.73
CA VAL A 50 7.61 -8.59 17.04
C VAL A 50 7.57 -9.99 17.68
N TRP A 51 7.15 -10.08 18.94
CA TRP A 51 7.16 -11.33 19.71
C TRP A 51 5.86 -12.13 19.59
N ALA A 52 4.80 -11.51 19.07
CA ALA A 52 3.51 -12.17 18.92
C ALA A 52 3.48 -12.95 17.59
N ALA A 53 3.18 -14.24 17.65
CA ALA A 53 3.10 -15.09 16.45
C ALA A 53 2.09 -14.56 15.41
N ASN A 54 1.06 -13.84 15.86
CA ASN A 54 0.03 -13.21 15.01
C ASN A 54 0.36 -11.77 14.57
N GLY A 55 1.50 -11.19 14.99
CA GLY A 55 1.85 -9.80 14.72
C GLY A 55 1.98 -9.45 13.23
N TRP A 56 2.19 -10.46 12.39
CA TRP A 56 2.29 -10.33 10.93
C TRP A 56 1.02 -10.73 10.18
N ASP A 57 -0.03 -11.22 10.85
CA ASP A 57 -1.19 -11.82 10.19
C ASP A 57 -1.94 -10.80 9.32
N ASN A 58 -2.11 -9.56 9.81
CA ASN A 58 -2.69 -8.47 9.01
C ASN A 58 -1.81 -8.14 7.79
N THR A 59 -0.48 -8.22 7.92
CA THR A 59 0.44 -7.99 6.79
C THR A 59 0.25 -9.05 5.72
N ILE A 60 0.21 -10.33 6.12
CA ILE A 60 0.01 -11.45 5.21
C ILE A 60 -1.37 -11.34 4.54
N LYS A 61 -2.41 -11.01 5.31
CA LYS A 61 -3.77 -10.77 4.81
C LYS A 61 -3.79 -9.66 3.74
N ILE A 62 -3.12 -8.54 3.99
CA ILE A 62 -2.99 -7.42 3.04
C ILE A 62 -2.30 -7.87 1.74
N TYR A 63 -1.13 -8.50 1.84
CA TYR A 63 -0.36 -8.92 0.66
C TYR A 63 -1.15 -9.91 -0.20
N ASN A 64 -1.78 -10.90 0.42
CA ASN A 64 -2.59 -11.88 -0.29
C ASN A 64 -3.80 -11.23 -0.96
N ARG A 65 -4.46 -10.28 -0.29
CA ARG A 65 -5.60 -9.57 -0.87
C ARG A 65 -5.19 -8.70 -2.06
N ALA A 66 -4.12 -7.92 -1.91
CA ALA A 66 -3.60 -7.06 -2.97
C ALA A 66 -3.14 -7.86 -4.19
N ARG A 67 -2.43 -8.98 -4.00
CA ARG A 67 -2.05 -9.91 -5.08
C ARG A 67 -3.26 -10.44 -5.84
N LYS A 68 -4.32 -10.85 -5.14
CA LYS A 68 -5.56 -11.34 -5.77
C LYS A 68 -6.23 -10.25 -6.60
N ILE A 69 -6.31 -9.03 -6.09
CA ILE A 69 -6.90 -7.89 -6.81
C ILE A 69 -6.04 -7.51 -8.03
N ALA A 70 -4.70 -7.46 -7.90
CA ALA A 70 -3.79 -7.18 -9.02
C ALA A 70 -3.88 -8.25 -10.12
N TYR A 71 -3.99 -9.52 -9.74
CA TYR A 71 -4.21 -10.60 -10.70
C TYR A 71 -5.50 -10.39 -11.50
N GLN A 72 -6.60 -10.01 -10.84
CA GLN A 72 -7.87 -9.72 -11.52
C GLN A 72 -7.75 -8.49 -12.41
N PHE A 73 -7.10 -7.41 -11.96
CA PHE A 73 -6.84 -6.22 -12.76
C PHE A 73 -6.08 -6.54 -14.05
N ASN A 74 -4.96 -7.26 -13.92
CA ASN A 74 -4.14 -7.65 -15.07
C ASN A 74 -4.92 -8.51 -16.05
N ARG A 75 -5.79 -9.42 -15.57
CA ARG A 75 -6.65 -10.23 -16.43
C ARG A 75 -7.75 -9.42 -17.12
N SER A 76 -8.35 -8.46 -16.41
CA SER A 76 -9.45 -7.66 -16.93
C SER A 76 -8.99 -6.64 -17.98
N LEU A 77 -7.83 -6.00 -17.76
CA LEU A 77 -7.36 -4.93 -18.65
C LEU A 77 -6.24 -5.35 -19.60
N ASN A 78 -5.57 -6.48 -19.34
CA ASN A 78 -4.41 -6.95 -20.08
C ASN A 78 -3.39 -5.83 -20.42
N PRO A 79 -2.91 -5.08 -19.41
CA PRO A 79 -2.04 -3.94 -19.65
C PRO A 79 -0.68 -4.40 -20.18
N ARG A 80 -0.04 -3.57 -21.02
CA ARG A 80 1.32 -3.82 -21.52
C ARG A 80 2.33 -4.06 -20.39
N TYR A 81 2.19 -3.31 -19.28
CA TYR A 81 3.03 -3.42 -18.10
C TYR A 81 2.15 -3.82 -16.90
N PRO A 82 2.01 -5.12 -16.59
CA PRO A 82 1.17 -5.60 -15.51
C PRO A 82 1.71 -5.24 -14.12
N ILE A 83 0.80 -5.19 -13.15
CA ILE A 83 1.11 -4.88 -11.75
C ILE A 83 1.25 -6.18 -10.96
N ARG A 84 2.37 -6.36 -10.25
CA ARG A 84 2.62 -7.55 -9.43
C ARG A 84 3.08 -7.13 -8.04
N PHE A 85 2.45 -7.70 -7.02
CA PHE A 85 2.95 -7.57 -5.65
C PHE A 85 3.85 -8.75 -5.32
N THR A 86 4.98 -8.49 -4.65
CA THR A 86 5.89 -9.55 -4.18
C THR A 86 5.17 -10.51 -3.22
N GLY A 87 5.67 -11.75 -3.16
CA GLY A 87 5.20 -12.74 -2.20
C GLY A 87 5.97 -12.58 -0.90
N ILE A 88 5.29 -12.81 0.23
CA ILE A 88 5.94 -12.81 1.55
C ILE A 88 5.64 -14.10 2.28
N ASN A 89 6.58 -14.52 3.11
CA ASN A 89 6.40 -15.60 4.06
C ASN A 89 6.89 -15.15 5.45
N LYS A 90 6.27 -15.71 6.49
CA LYS A 90 6.63 -15.47 7.88
C LYS A 90 7.69 -16.47 8.30
N TYR A 91 8.73 -15.98 8.96
CA TYR A 91 9.87 -16.75 9.45
C TYR A 91 10.22 -16.36 10.88
N VAL A 92 11.11 -17.13 11.50
CA VAL A 92 11.68 -16.84 12.82
C VAL A 92 13.16 -16.51 12.68
N VAL A 93 13.66 -15.61 13.53
CA VAL A 93 15.10 -15.28 13.57
C VAL A 93 15.83 -16.29 14.45
N SER A 94 16.81 -17.00 13.89
CA SER A 94 17.64 -17.95 14.62
C SER A 94 18.33 -17.29 15.81
N TYR A 95 18.40 -18.00 16.94
CA TYR A 95 19.03 -17.56 18.18
C TYR A 95 18.46 -16.27 18.80
N SER A 96 17.27 -15.83 18.37
CA SER A 96 16.57 -14.72 19.02
C SER A 96 15.79 -15.21 20.24
N TYR A 97 15.97 -14.56 21.39
CA TYR A 97 15.18 -14.78 22.59
C TYR A 97 14.72 -13.43 23.17
N PRO A 98 13.40 -13.19 23.33
CA PRO A 98 12.27 -14.08 22.95
C PRO A 98 12.20 -14.34 21.43
N THR A 99 11.41 -15.33 20.99
CA THR A 99 11.29 -15.68 19.57
C THR A 99 10.82 -14.50 18.74
N GLU A 100 11.66 -14.06 17.79
CA GLU A 100 11.32 -12.98 16.89
C GLU A 100 10.72 -13.49 15.59
N TYR A 101 9.56 -12.95 15.20
CA TYR A 101 8.94 -13.21 13.91
C TYR A 101 9.23 -12.10 12.90
N VAL A 102 9.58 -12.49 11.67
CA VAL A 102 9.88 -11.58 10.56
C VAL A 102 9.14 -12.01 9.31
N VAL A 103 9.07 -11.13 8.31
CA VAL A 103 8.71 -11.55 6.95
C VAL A 103 9.88 -11.32 6.02
N ALA A 104 10.03 -12.20 5.03
CA ALA A 104 11.00 -12.02 3.98
C ALA A 104 10.35 -12.07 2.60
N GLU A 105 10.92 -11.30 1.67
CA GLU A 105 10.44 -11.12 0.31
C GLU A 105 11.62 -10.95 -0.66
N ASP A 106 11.34 -11.12 -1.95
CA ASP A 106 12.37 -10.90 -2.97
C ASP A 106 12.79 -9.43 -3.01
N TYR A 107 14.10 -9.20 -3.19
CA TYR A 107 14.63 -7.85 -3.37
C TYR A 107 14.13 -7.28 -4.69
N LEU A 108 13.54 -6.09 -4.65
CA LEU A 108 13.10 -5.38 -5.84
C LEU A 108 14.27 -4.58 -6.41
N GLU A 109 14.82 -5.03 -7.54
CA GLU A 109 15.89 -4.33 -8.25
C GLU A 109 15.36 -3.08 -8.97
N GLY A 110 16.20 -2.04 -9.04
CA GLY A 110 15.92 -0.78 -9.71
C GLY A 110 15.49 0.37 -8.79
N ASP A 111 15.00 1.45 -9.41
CA ASP A 111 14.63 2.68 -8.72
C ASP A 111 13.34 2.50 -7.92
N PHE A 112 13.45 2.57 -6.60
CA PHE A 112 12.32 2.45 -5.70
C PHE A 112 11.51 3.75 -5.66
N LYS A 113 10.25 3.68 -6.06
CA LYS A 113 9.34 4.83 -6.15
C LYS A 113 8.07 4.58 -5.35
N LYS A 114 7.49 5.67 -4.84
CA LYS A 114 6.14 5.66 -4.26
C LYS A 114 5.18 6.41 -5.17
N TRP A 115 4.28 5.67 -5.80
CA TRP A 115 3.34 6.22 -6.76
C TRP A 115 2.10 6.80 -6.09
N VAL A 116 1.56 6.09 -5.11
CA VAL A 116 0.33 6.45 -4.38
C VAL A 116 0.51 6.10 -2.90
N ASN A 117 0.02 6.91 -1.97
CA ASN A 117 -0.03 6.55 -0.54
C ASN A 117 -1.44 6.11 -0.09
N ASN A 118 -1.60 5.72 1.17
CA ASN A 118 -2.89 5.35 1.76
C ASN A 118 -3.76 6.54 2.24
N TYR A 119 -3.41 7.77 1.86
CA TYR A 119 -4.06 9.00 2.32
C TYR A 119 -4.05 10.14 1.28
N GLY A 120 -4.23 9.80 0.00
CA GLY A 120 -4.48 10.77 -1.08
C GLY A 120 -3.28 11.30 -1.88
N TYR A 121 -2.03 11.01 -1.49
CA TYR A 121 -0.87 11.37 -2.31
C TYR A 121 -0.88 10.59 -3.62
N ILE A 122 -0.69 11.29 -4.73
CA ILE A 122 -0.48 10.73 -6.06
C ILE A 122 0.73 11.44 -6.66
N SER A 123 1.80 10.69 -6.91
CA SER A 123 3.05 11.21 -7.51
C SER A 123 2.83 11.83 -8.89
N PRO A 124 3.70 12.76 -9.34
CA PRO A 124 3.67 13.27 -10.71
C PRO A 124 3.70 12.16 -11.78
N GLU A 125 4.47 11.10 -11.55
CA GLU A 125 4.56 9.93 -12.41
C GLU A 125 3.23 9.20 -12.49
N ALA A 126 2.55 8.98 -11.35
CA ALA A 126 1.23 8.33 -11.30
C ALA A 126 0.08 9.20 -11.86
N LYS A 127 0.34 10.49 -12.13
CA LYS A 127 -0.55 11.39 -12.88
C LYS A 127 -0.24 11.41 -14.38
N SER A 128 0.89 10.85 -14.80
CA SER A 128 1.39 10.94 -16.19
C SER A 128 1.90 9.58 -16.70
N GLY A 129 3.21 9.36 -16.74
CA GLY A 129 3.84 8.18 -17.36
C GLY A 129 3.46 6.84 -16.72
N ASP A 130 3.17 6.84 -15.42
CA ASP A 130 2.77 5.67 -14.63
C ASP A 130 1.29 5.74 -14.21
N ALA A 131 0.44 6.35 -15.03
CA ALA A 131 -0.99 6.55 -14.75
C ALA A 131 -1.78 5.25 -14.45
N ILE A 132 -1.24 4.09 -14.83
CA ILE A 132 -1.80 2.79 -14.44
C ILE A 132 -1.82 2.59 -12.92
N MET A 133 -0.94 3.23 -12.17
CA MET A 133 -0.89 3.14 -10.72
C MET A 133 -2.12 3.74 -10.07
N SER A 134 -2.45 5.00 -10.40
CA SER A 134 -3.67 5.63 -9.91
C SER A 134 -4.93 4.94 -10.47
N ALA A 135 -4.87 4.43 -11.71
CA ALA A 135 -5.96 3.64 -12.27
C ALA A 135 -6.20 2.33 -11.52
N PHE A 136 -5.15 1.64 -11.07
CA PHE A 136 -5.29 0.40 -10.30
C PHE A 136 -5.96 0.63 -8.95
N VAL A 137 -5.61 1.73 -8.25
CA VAL A 137 -6.28 2.10 -7.00
C VAL A 137 -7.78 2.31 -7.23
N HIS A 138 -8.14 3.11 -8.23
CA HIS A 138 -9.53 3.34 -8.62
C HIS A 138 -10.24 2.03 -9.00
N TRP A 139 -9.63 1.22 -9.87
CA TRP A 139 -10.20 -0.05 -10.30
C TRP A 139 -10.44 -1.02 -9.14
N SER A 140 -9.51 -1.09 -8.17
CA SER A 140 -9.66 -1.96 -7.00
C SER A 140 -10.91 -1.62 -6.19
N TRP A 141 -11.26 -0.34 -6.11
CA TRP A 141 -12.49 0.14 -5.48
C TRP A 141 -13.73 -0.29 -6.27
N ILE A 142 -13.71 -0.18 -7.59
CA ILE A 142 -14.83 -0.65 -8.43
C ILE A 142 -15.01 -2.15 -8.32
N HIS A 143 -13.92 -2.91 -8.48
CA HIS A 143 -13.90 -4.36 -8.46
C HIS A 143 -14.47 -4.92 -7.16
N THR A 144 -14.20 -4.26 -6.04
CA THR A 144 -14.70 -4.65 -4.71
C THR A 144 -16.03 -4.01 -4.36
N LYS A 145 -16.72 -3.39 -5.33
CA LYS A 145 -18.02 -2.70 -5.15
C LYS A 145 -17.96 -1.63 -4.04
N GLY A 146 -16.84 -0.93 -3.96
CA GLY A 146 -16.56 0.12 -3.00
C GLY A 146 -16.23 -0.34 -1.58
N GLN A 147 -16.15 -1.65 -1.34
CA GLN A 147 -15.86 -2.19 0.00
C GLN A 147 -14.40 -2.02 0.41
N GLU A 148 -13.49 -2.07 -0.56
CA GLU A 148 -12.05 -2.03 -0.33
C GLU A 148 -11.32 -1.19 -1.38
N MET A 149 -10.10 -0.75 -1.09
CA MET A 149 -9.25 -0.03 -2.03
C MET A 149 -7.78 -0.34 -1.74
N VAL A 150 -7.04 -0.80 -2.75
CA VAL A 150 -5.60 -1.08 -2.63
C VAL A 150 -4.82 0.21 -2.83
N CYS A 151 -4.04 0.62 -1.83
CA CYS A 151 -3.27 1.86 -1.81
C CYS A 151 -1.80 1.59 -1.38
N ASP A 152 -1.04 2.66 -1.08
CA ASP A 152 0.40 2.56 -0.77
C ASP A 152 1.16 1.80 -1.87
N LEU A 153 0.98 2.22 -3.13
CA LEU A 153 1.66 1.59 -4.26
C LEU A 153 3.09 2.11 -4.34
N HIS A 154 4.05 1.26 -4.00
CA HIS A 154 5.47 1.56 -4.10
C HIS A 154 6.31 0.31 -4.39
N GLY A 155 7.47 0.51 -4.99
CA GLY A 155 8.33 -0.56 -5.50
C GLY A 155 9.12 -0.10 -6.72
N THR A 156 9.38 -1.00 -7.66
CA THR A 156 10.20 -0.72 -8.85
C THR A 156 9.45 -1.05 -10.13
N ARG A 157 10.00 -0.63 -11.27
CA ARG A 157 9.45 -0.89 -12.60
C ARG A 157 10.57 -1.28 -13.55
N ASP A 158 10.32 -2.30 -14.35
CA ASP A 158 11.19 -2.74 -15.44
C ASP A 158 10.39 -2.95 -16.75
N GLU A 159 10.99 -3.60 -17.73
CA GLU A 159 10.34 -3.94 -19.00
C GLU A 159 9.20 -4.97 -18.87
N ASN A 160 9.19 -5.75 -17.78
CA ASN A 160 8.23 -6.81 -17.51
C ASN A 160 7.02 -6.34 -16.70
N GLY A 161 7.08 -5.14 -16.12
CA GLY A 161 5.96 -4.47 -15.47
C GLY A 161 6.35 -3.74 -14.20
N TYR A 162 5.38 -3.65 -13.30
CA TYR A 162 5.55 -3.01 -12.00
C TYR A 162 5.63 -4.06 -10.90
N HIS A 163 6.63 -3.93 -10.04
CA HIS A 163 6.88 -4.83 -8.92
C HIS A 163 6.69 -4.04 -7.63
N LEU A 164 5.67 -4.39 -6.87
CA LEU A 164 5.20 -3.64 -5.72
C LEU A 164 5.39 -4.44 -4.43
N THR A 165 5.56 -3.71 -3.34
CA THR A 165 5.68 -4.27 -1.99
C THR A 165 4.99 -3.34 -0.98
N ASP A 166 4.86 -3.78 0.27
CA ASP A 166 4.40 -3.00 1.44
C ASP A 166 3.14 -2.16 1.22
N THR A 167 2.22 -2.71 0.42
CA THR A 167 0.92 -2.10 0.13
C THR A 167 0.01 -2.04 1.36
N SER A 168 -1.09 -1.31 1.23
CA SER A 168 -2.16 -1.21 2.22
C SER A 168 -3.51 -1.47 1.55
N VAL A 169 -4.44 -2.08 2.29
CA VAL A 169 -5.83 -2.20 1.86
C VAL A 169 -6.68 -1.32 2.78
N LEU A 170 -7.37 -0.35 2.20
CA LEU A 170 -8.38 0.43 2.88
C LEU A 170 -9.70 -0.34 2.84
N SER A 171 -10.49 -0.34 3.91
CA SER A 171 -11.80 -0.98 3.93
C SER A 171 -12.85 -0.16 4.65
N ILE A 172 -14.12 -0.30 4.26
CA ILE A 172 -15.25 0.31 5.00
C ILE A 172 -15.24 -0.10 6.48
N SER A 173 -14.82 -1.34 6.74
CA SER A 173 -14.81 -1.97 8.07
C SER A 173 -13.56 -1.69 8.92
N ASN A 174 -12.53 -1.03 8.37
CA ASN A 174 -11.23 -0.86 9.03
C ASN A 174 -10.58 -2.16 9.56
N THR A 175 -10.65 -3.27 8.80
CA THR A 175 -10.23 -4.62 9.26
C THR A 175 -8.83 -5.06 8.79
N TYR A 176 -8.04 -4.16 8.19
CA TYR A 176 -6.68 -4.47 7.71
C TYR A 176 -5.55 -3.92 8.62
N GLY A 177 -5.88 -3.34 9.78
CA GLY A 177 -4.90 -2.89 10.76
C GLY A 177 -4.54 -1.41 10.61
N GLU A 178 -3.40 -0.99 11.15
CA GLU A 178 -3.07 0.44 11.33
C GLU A 178 -2.90 1.25 10.04
N THR A 179 -2.62 0.60 8.91
CA THR A 179 -2.53 1.29 7.61
C THR A 179 -3.88 1.41 6.90
N ASP A 180 -4.93 0.78 7.43
CA ASP A 180 -6.30 0.90 6.95
C ASP A 180 -6.92 2.23 7.42
N MET A 181 -6.76 3.27 6.60
CA MET A 181 -7.38 4.58 6.80
C MET A 181 -8.89 4.59 6.47
N GLY A 182 -9.46 3.44 6.09
CA GLY A 182 -10.86 3.24 5.76
C GLY A 182 -11.43 4.24 4.75
N ILE A 183 -12.71 4.59 4.93
CA ILE A 183 -13.45 5.50 4.05
C ILE A 183 -12.76 6.86 3.90
N GLU A 184 -12.09 7.34 4.95
CA GLU A 184 -11.38 8.62 4.91
C GLU A 184 -10.23 8.58 3.89
N GLY A 185 -9.40 7.54 3.91
CA GLY A 185 -8.35 7.35 2.92
C GLY A 185 -8.89 7.16 1.49
N MET A 186 -10.03 6.47 1.34
CA MET A 186 -10.70 6.31 0.06
C MET A 186 -11.18 7.66 -0.50
N ALA A 187 -11.79 8.49 0.35
CA ALA A 187 -12.23 9.83 0.00
C ALA A 187 -11.04 10.69 -0.41
N MET A 188 -9.96 10.70 0.37
CA MET A 188 -8.74 11.46 0.07
C MET A 188 -8.13 11.07 -1.27
N PHE A 189 -8.12 9.78 -1.62
CA PHE A 189 -7.70 9.34 -2.95
C PHE A 189 -8.59 9.94 -4.05
N PHE A 190 -9.91 9.76 -3.97
CA PHE A 190 -10.83 10.21 -5.03
C PHE A 190 -10.91 11.74 -5.16
N MET A 191 -10.66 12.48 -4.09
CA MET A 191 -10.59 13.95 -4.16
C MET A 191 -9.36 14.44 -4.95
N ASN A 192 -8.26 13.68 -4.99
CA ASN A 192 -7.03 14.03 -5.72
C ASN A 192 -6.88 13.26 -7.04
N HIS A 193 -7.69 12.22 -7.27
CA HIS A 193 -7.61 11.37 -8.44
C HIS A 193 -8.29 12.01 -9.66
N GLU A 194 -7.50 12.30 -10.68
CA GLU A 194 -7.96 12.60 -12.01
C GLU A 194 -7.95 11.33 -12.87
N CYS A 195 -9.11 10.97 -13.46
CA CYS A 195 -9.18 9.83 -14.36
C CYS A 195 -8.28 10.06 -15.56
N ASN A 196 -7.43 9.08 -15.84
CA ASN A 196 -6.68 8.99 -17.08
C ASN A 196 -7.45 8.14 -18.11
N SER A 197 -6.81 7.89 -19.26
CA SER A 197 -7.39 7.10 -20.36
C SER A 197 -7.80 5.68 -19.97
N ILE A 198 -7.16 5.08 -18.96
CA ILE A 198 -7.47 3.73 -18.47
C ILE A 198 -8.79 3.74 -17.69
N CYS A 199 -9.03 4.77 -16.89
CA CYS A 199 -10.23 4.90 -16.06
C CYS A 199 -11.44 5.47 -16.81
N LYS A 200 -11.35 5.65 -18.13
CA LYS A 200 -12.39 6.34 -18.90
C LYS A 200 -13.72 5.58 -18.80
N GLY A 201 -14.77 6.28 -18.36
CA GLY A 201 -16.12 5.71 -18.21
C GLY A 201 -16.34 4.90 -16.93
N TRP A 202 -15.34 4.79 -16.05
CA TRP A 202 -15.49 4.14 -14.77
C TRP A 202 -16.21 5.02 -13.75
N ARG A 203 -17.07 4.42 -12.93
CA ARG A 203 -17.80 5.10 -11.86
C ARG A 203 -16.83 5.59 -10.77
N ARG A 204 -17.02 6.82 -10.29
CA ARG A 204 -16.21 7.39 -9.22
C ARG A 204 -16.92 8.53 -8.49
N PRO A 205 -16.72 8.68 -7.18
CA PRO A 205 -17.01 9.92 -6.49
C PRO A 205 -16.18 11.06 -7.11
N HIS A 206 -16.82 12.01 -7.79
CA HIS A 206 -16.12 13.16 -8.37
C HIS A 206 -15.91 14.22 -7.30
N TRP A 207 -14.80 14.97 -7.34
CA TRP A 207 -14.62 16.15 -6.46
C TRP A 207 -15.83 17.10 -6.51
N GLU A 208 -16.36 17.33 -7.71
CA GLU A 208 -17.56 18.13 -7.94
C GLU A 208 -18.80 17.59 -7.21
N SER A 209 -18.88 16.28 -6.98
CA SER A 209 -19.98 15.66 -6.23
C SER A 209 -19.98 16.01 -4.74
N PHE A 210 -18.86 16.51 -4.20
CA PHE A 210 -18.77 16.99 -2.82
C PHE A 210 -19.18 18.47 -2.68
N LYS A 211 -19.09 19.27 -3.75
CA LYS A 211 -19.46 20.70 -3.69
C LYS A 211 -20.95 20.84 -3.35
N GLY A 212 -21.25 21.71 -2.39
CA GLY A 212 -22.61 21.91 -1.87
C GLY A 212 -23.12 20.83 -0.92
N LYS A 213 -22.44 19.67 -0.81
CA LYS A 213 -22.75 18.61 0.17
C LYS A 213 -21.91 18.71 1.45
N ILE A 214 -20.79 19.44 1.40
CA ILE A 214 -19.97 19.79 2.56
C ILE A 214 -19.83 21.30 2.67
N SER A 215 -19.62 21.80 3.89
CA SER A 215 -19.46 23.23 4.14
C SER A 215 -18.22 23.80 3.45
N ARG A 216 -18.19 25.11 3.20
CA ARG A 216 -17.04 25.78 2.56
C ARG A 216 -15.76 25.63 3.40
N GLU A 217 -15.90 25.62 4.72
CA GLU A 217 -14.81 25.40 5.68
C GLU A 217 -14.28 23.97 5.57
N THR A 218 -15.18 22.98 5.49
CA THR A 218 -14.82 21.56 5.30
C THR A 218 -14.08 21.36 3.97
N LEU A 219 -14.58 21.98 2.89
CA LEU A 219 -13.96 21.95 1.58
C LEU A 219 -12.55 22.56 1.60
N THR A 220 -12.40 23.71 2.24
CA THR A 220 -11.11 24.41 2.40
C THR A 220 -10.12 23.57 3.21
N ALA A 221 -10.58 22.92 4.29
CA ALA A 221 -9.75 22.01 5.07
C ALA A 221 -9.28 20.80 4.23
N CYS A 222 -10.15 20.24 3.38
CA CYS A 222 -9.78 19.16 2.45
C CYS A 222 -8.68 19.61 1.49
N GLN A 223 -8.81 20.79 0.89
CA GLN A 223 -7.82 21.35 -0.03
C GLN A 223 -6.47 21.62 0.65
N LEU A 224 -6.50 22.14 1.89
CA LEU A 224 -5.28 22.37 2.66
C LEU A 224 -4.53 21.06 2.96
N ILE A 225 -5.25 20.03 3.43
CA ILE A 225 -4.64 18.72 3.70
C ILE A 225 -4.14 18.09 2.39
N GLN A 226 -4.88 18.22 1.28
CA GLN A 226 -4.41 17.74 -0.01
C GLN A 226 -3.10 18.40 -0.45
N SER A 227 -2.98 19.73 -0.25
CA SER A 227 -1.72 20.45 -0.50
C SER A 227 -0.57 19.90 0.35
N GLN A 228 -0.80 19.67 1.64
CA GLN A 228 0.21 19.11 2.54
C GLN A 228 0.61 17.68 2.15
N VAL A 229 -0.38 16.83 1.83
CA VAL A 229 -0.16 15.45 1.41
C VAL A 229 0.59 15.38 0.08
N ASN A 230 0.27 16.23 -0.89
CA ASN A 230 0.96 16.26 -2.20
C ASN A 230 2.44 16.66 -2.07
N ASN A 231 2.80 17.39 -1.01
CA ASN A 231 4.17 17.81 -0.72
C ASN A 231 4.93 16.83 0.20
N ALA A 232 4.31 15.72 0.62
CA ALA A 232 4.90 14.75 1.52
C ALA A 232 4.71 13.30 1.02
N THR A 233 5.81 12.61 0.74
CA THR A 233 5.80 11.18 0.35
C THR A 233 5.46 10.25 1.52
N SER A 234 5.55 10.74 2.77
CA SER A 234 5.22 9.99 3.98
C SER A 234 4.08 10.67 4.76
N TYR A 235 3.13 9.85 5.21
CA TYR A 235 2.08 10.27 6.13
C TYR A 235 2.70 10.76 7.45
N ARG A 236 2.37 11.98 7.88
CA ARG A 236 2.66 12.55 9.21
C ARG A 236 1.35 12.63 9.97
N PHE A 237 1.34 12.38 11.28
CA PHE A 237 0.11 12.36 12.10
C PHE A 237 -0.70 13.65 12.02
N GLU A 238 -0.03 14.76 11.74
CA GLU A 238 -0.59 16.10 11.58
C GLU A 238 -1.39 16.27 10.27
N MET A 239 -1.26 15.36 9.30
CA MET A 239 -1.99 15.38 8.03
C MET A 239 -3.31 14.59 8.12
N LYS A 240 -4.14 14.88 9.12
CA LYS A 240 -5.46 14.29 9.29
C LYS A 240 -6.53 15.35 9.44
N PHE A 241 -7.74 15.01 9.01
CA PHE A 241 -8.88 15.85 9.27
C PHE A 241 -9.14 15.97 10.77
N PRO A 242 -9.54 17.16 11.25
CA PRO A 242 -10.26 17.26 12.51
C PRO A 242 -11.45 16.31 12.51
N ARG A 243 -11.81 15.75 13.67
CA ARG A 243 -12.85 14.71 13.79
C ARG A 243 -14.17 15.10 13.12
N ALA A 244 -14.63 16.34 13.30
CA ALA A 244 -15.85 16.84 12.66
C ALA A 244 -15.77 16.81 11.13
N THR A 245 -14.65 17.28 10.55
CA THR A 245 -14.43 17.26 9.09
C THR A 245 -14.37 15.82 8.57
N LYS A 246 -13.72 14.92 9.31
CA LYS A 246 -13.63 13.49 8.97
C LYS A 246 -15.01 12.83 8.90
N ASP A 247 -15.86 13.07 9.88
CA ASP A 247 -17.19 12.45 9.95
C ASP A 247 -18.09 12.93 8.79
N ILE A 248 -18.00 14.22 8.45
CA ILE A 248 -18.69 14.81 7.28
C ILE A 248 -18.19 14.17 5.98
N VAL A 249 -16.88 14.14 5.76
CA VAL A 249 -16.27 13.59 4.54
C VAL A 249 -16.65 12.13 4.34
N LYS A 250 -16.59 11.32 5.41
CA LYS A 250 -17.01 9.90 5.36
C LYS A 250 -18.47 9.74 4.95
N THR A 251 -19.36 10.51 5.56
CA THR A 251 -20.80 10.43 5.32
C THR A 251 -21.11 10.78 3.87
N VAL A 252 -20.60 11.92 3.39
CA VAL A 252 -20.83 12.38 2.01
C VAL A 252 -20.19 11.44 0.99
N PHE A 253 -19.00 10.92 1.26
CA PHE A 253 -18.36 9.93 0.40
C PHE A 253 -19.21 8.69 0.21
N LEU A 254 -19.71 8.09 1.31
CA LEU A 254 -20.56 6.90 1.24
C LEU A 254 -21.85 7.15 0.45
N GLN A 255 -22.49 8.31 0.66
CA GLN A 255 -23.69 8.68 -0.10
C GLN A 255 -23.41 8.80 -1.60
N ILE A 256 -22.30 9.44 -1.98
CA ILE A 256 -21.90 9.57 -3.39
C ILE A 256 -21.58 8.20 -3.97
N ALA A 257 -20.84 7.37 -3.24
CA ALA A 257 -20.46 6.02 -3.65
C ALA A 257 -21.66 5.10 -3.88
N GLN A 258 -22.73 5.25 -3.10
CA GLN A 258 -23.96 4.46 -3.21
C GLN A 258 -24.88 4.94 -4.34
N ALA A 259 -24.80 6.21 -4.72
CA ALA A 259 -25.65 6.82 -5.74
C ALA A 259 -25.16 6.59 -7.20
N GLN A 260 -24.10 5.81 -7.40
CA GLN A 260 -23.43 5.57 -8.69
C GLN A 260 -23.32 4.09 -9.05
#